data_AF-A0A3C1X5M0-F1
#
_entry.id   AF-A0A3C1X5M0-F1
#
_cell.length_a   1.000
_cell.length_b   1.000
_cell.length_c   1.000
_cell.angle_alpha   90.00
_cell.angle_beta   90.00
_cell.angle_gamma   90.00
#
_symmetry.space_group_name_H-M   'P 1'
#
loop_
_entity.id
_entity.type
_entity.pdbx_description
1 polymer ?
#
loop_
_entity_poly.entity_id
_entity_poly.type
_entity_poly.pdbx_seq_one_letter_code
_entity_poly.pdbx_strand_id
1 'polypeptide(L)'
;MAHRHLTILGNDQPTVQLSLAAVRRGIAVRCIYPEVRHSGWLIGQALRRLLLRLMADSPASRRSSGISGGGMPLLRALLRRALADEVLDQRAQLTAAGVTVMFSEAAFRRASQLSVYSSQRTQPATLDFSCCVITSGVRHLLPDSDRDRSVFDTERLIEQAHQPLELCVLGSDEVALGVAALLGLFGA
;
A
#
# COMPACT_ATOMS: atom_id res chain seq x y z
N MET A 1 -3.56 -26.11 -26.71
CA MET A 1 -2.60 -25.96 -25.60
C MET A 1 -3.27 -25.13 -24.52
N ALA A 2 -3.39 -25.63 -23.28
CA ALA A 2 -4.01 -24.87 -22.19
C ALA A 2 -3.14 -23.64 -21.87
N HIS A 3 -3.69 -22.43 -22.05
CA HIS A 3 -2.97 -21.20 -21.71
C HIS A 3 -2.62 -21.22 -20.22
N ARG A 4 -1.33 -21.32 -19.92
CA ARG A 4 -0.82 -21.27 -18.54
C ARG A 4 -0.95 -19.82 -18.06
N HIS A 5 -1.94 -19.57 -17.23
CA HIS A 5 -2.13 -18.28 -16.57
C HIS A 5 -1.44 -18.31 -15.20
N LEU A 6 -0.54 -17.35 -14.98
CA LEU A 6 0.06 -17.09 -13.67
C LEU A 6 -0.80 -16.05 -12.96
N THR A 7 -1.41 -16.44 -11.85
CA THR A 7 -2.13 -15.53 -10.96
C THR A 7 -1.21 -15.07 -9.84
N ILE A 8 -1.11 -13.77 -9.59
CA ILE A 8 -0.31 -13.20 -8.52
C ILE A 8 -1.25 -12.43 -7.58
N LEU A 9 -1.18 -12.72 -6.28
CA LEU A 9 -2.00 -12.09 -5.24
C LEU A 9 -1.17 -11.13 -4.42
N GLY A 10 -1.52 -9.85 -4.45
CA GLY A 10 -0.82 -8.80 -3.71
C GLY A 10 -0.11 -7.81 -4.60
N ASN A 11 0.29 -6.70 -3.99
CA ASN A 11 0.88 -5.52 -4.64
C ASN A 11 2.21 -5.14 -3.98
N ASP A 12 2.94 -6.12 -3.50
CA ASP A 12 4.29 -5.93 -2.95
C ASP A 12 5.34 -5.88 -4.07
N GLN A 13 6.58 -5.51 -3.74
CA GLN A 13 7.68 -5.38 -4.69
C GLN A 13 7.86 -6.60 -5.60
N PRO A 14 7.76 -7.86 -5.10
CA PRO A 14 7.93 -9.03 -5.94
C PRO A 14 6.84 -9.17 -7.00
N THR A 15 5.63 -8.63 -6.78
CA THR A 15 4.55 -8.67 -7.78
C THR A 15 5.03 -8.06 -9.09
N VAL A 16 5.59 -6.85 -9.06
CA VAL A 16 6.04 -6.15 -10.27
C VAL A 16 7.12 -6.95 -10.98
N GLN A 17 8.13 -7.40 -10.24
CA GLN A 17 9.27 -8.14 -10.80
C GLN A 17 8.85 -9.47 -11.43
N LEU A 18 8.00 -10.23 -10.74
CA LEU A 18 7.50 -11.53 -11.19
C LEU A 18 6.59 -11.38 -12.41
N SER A 19 5.69 -10.40 -12.41
CA SER A 19 4.82 -10.14 -13.56
C SER A 19 5.63 -9.81 -14.82
N LEU A 20 6.57 -8.87 -14.71
CA LEU A 20 7.40 -8.46 -15.84
C LEU A 20 8.32 -9.59 -16.33
N ALA A 21 8.83 -10.43 -15.42
CA ALA A 21 9.64 -11.59 -15.79
C ALA A 21 8.80 -12.67 -16.49
N ALA A 22 7.59 -12.93 -16.01
CA ALA A 22 6.69 -13.93 -16.58
C ALA A 22 6.17 -13.51 -17.96
N VAL A 23 5.77 -12.24 -18.15
CA VAL A 23 5.36 -11.76 -19.46
C VAL A 23 6.50 -11.82 -20.49
N ARG A 24 7.73 -11.48 -20.10
CA ARG A 24 8.91 -11.64 -20.98
C ARG A 24 9.16 -13.08 -21.43
N ARG A 25 8.61 -14.07 -20.70
CA ARG A 25 8.65 -15.50 -21.07
C ARG A 25 7.40 -15.97 -21.82
N GLY A 26 6.52 -15.05 -22.23
CA GLY A 26 5.26 -15.37 -22.93
C GLY A 26 4.18 -15.97 -22.04
N ILE A 27 4.31 -15.85 -20.71
CA ILE A 27 3.30 -16.34 -19.77
C ILE A 27 2.24 -15.25 -19.59
N ALA A 28 0.96 -15.63 -19.73
CA ALA A 28 -0.14 -14.72 -19.45
C ALA A 28 -0.25 -14.49 -17.94
N VAL A 29 -0.12 -13.25 -17.49
CA VAL A 29 -0.14 -12.89 -16.06
C VAL A 29 -1.41 -12.15 -15.70
N ARG A 30 -1.98 -12.53 -14.55
CA ARG A 30 -3.07 -11.81 -13.89
C ARG A 30 -2.65 -11.44 -12.48
N CYS A 31 -2.70 -10.16 -12.14
CA CYS A 31 -2.45 -9.68 -10.78
C CYS A 31 -3.77 -9.29 -10.12
N ILE A 32 -3.94 -9.71 -8.88
CA ILE A 32 -5.06 -9.31 -8.02
C ILE A 32 -4.49 -8.42 -6.92
N TYR A 33 -4.79 -7.13 -7.03
CA TYR A 33 -4.41 -6.10 -6.07
C TYR A 33 -5.50 -5.98 -5.01
N PRO A 34 -5.13 -5.86 -3.72
CA PRO A 34 -6.09 -5.61 -2.65
C PRO A 34 -6.74 -4.24 -2.84
N GLU A 35 -8.03 -4.14 -2.49
CA GLU A 35 -8.79 -2.88 -2.58
C GLU A 35 -8.55 -2.00 -1.35
N VAL A 36 -8.36 -2.63 -0.20
CA VAL A 36 -8.29 -1.92 1.09
C VAL A 36 -6.88 -1.98 1.68
N ARG A 37 -6.21 -3.11 1.54
CA ARG A 37 -5.03 -3.47 2.34
C ARG A 37 -3.77 -3.61 1.49
N HIS A 38 -3.08 -2.50 1.26
CA HIS A 38 -1.85 -2.49 0.47
C HIS A 38 -0.61 -2.99 1.25
N SER A 39 0.41 -3.45 0.52
CA SER A 39 1.68 -3.91 1.08
C SER A 39 2.46 -2.79 1.78
N GLY A 40 3.27 -3.16 2.78
CA GLY A 40 4.15 -2.21 3.48
C GLY A 40 5.14 -1.52 2.54
N TRP A 41 5.65 -2.24 1.53
CA TRP A 41 6.51 -1.65 0.51
C TRP A 41 5.80 -0.55 -0.29
N LEU A 42 4.56 -0.78 -0.72
CA LEU A 42 3.81 0.22 -1.48
C LEU A 42 3.53 1.47 -0.64
N ILE A 43 3.20 1.27 0.64
CA ILE A 43 3.03 2.35 1.61
C ILE A 43 4.34 3.13 1.77
N GLY A 44 5.48 2.44 1.90
CA GLY A 44 6.81 3.05 1.97
C GLY A 44 7.15 3.90 0.74
N GLN A 45 6.88 3.39 -0.47
CA GLN A 45 7.07 4.14 -1.72
C GLN A 45 6.20 5.40 -1.78
N ALA A 46 4.92 5.28 -1.41
CA ALA A 46 4.00 6.42 -1.36
C ALA A 46 4.47 7.49 -0.35
N LEU A 47 4.89 7.06 0.84
CA LEU A 47 5.43 7.93 1.89
C LEU A 47 6.68 8.68 1.39
N ARG A 48 7.64 7.95 0.83
CA ARG A 48 8.88 8.54 0.31
C ARG A 48 8.62 9.56 -0.78
N ARG A 49 7.76 9.23 -1.76
CA ARG A 49 7.42 10.14 -2.86
C ARG A 49 6.69 11.38 -2.37
N LEU A 50 5.77 11.22 -1.41
CA LEU A 50 5.08 12.33 -0.76
C LEU A 50 6.06 13.25 -0.02
N LEU A 51 6.97 12.69 0.77
CA LEU A 51 7.99 13.46 1.48
C LEU A 51 8.87 14.27 0.53
N LEU A 52 9.35 13.67 -0.55
CA LEU A 52 10.16 14.37 -1.55
C LEU A 52 9.40 15.53 -2.20
N ARG A 53 8.11 15.35 -2.50
CA ARG A 53 7.24 16.42 -3.01
C ARG A 53 7.08 17.55 -2.00
N LEU A 54 6.74 17.23 -0.76
CA LEU A 54 6.56 18.23 0.32
C LEU A 54 7.86 19.00 0.62
N MET A 55 9.01 18.33 0.59
CA MET A 55 10.31 18.97 0.78
C MET A 55 10.69 19.89 -0.39
N ALA A 56 10.32 19.54 -1.62
CA ALA A 56 10.52 20.41 -2.78
C ALA A 56 9.61 21.65 -2.74
N ASP A 57 8.36 21.48 -2.29
CA ASP A 57 7.36 22.55 -2.22
C ASP A 57 7.57 23.50 -1.02
N SER A 58 8.28 23.04 0.02
CA SER A 58 8.60 23.81 1.23
C SER A 58 10.11 24.05 1.37
N PRO A 59 10.68 25.01 0.62
CA PRO A 59 12.07 25.41 0.83
C PRO A 59 12.25 25.95 2.24
N ALA A 60 13.41 25.68 2.84
CA ALA A 60 13.75 25.95 4.25
C ALA A 60 13.43 27.38 4.74
N SER A 61 13.28 28.36 3.84
CA SER A 61 12.92 29.74 4.14
C SER A 61 11.47 29.96 4.60
N ARG A 62 10.53 29.01 4.39
CA ARG A 62 9.12 29.14 4.83
C ARG A 62 8.83 28.60 6.22
N ARG A 63 9.81 28.00 6.90
CA ARG A 63 9.64 27.39 8.24
C ARG A 63 9.49 28.42 9.37
N SER A 64 9.63 29.72 9.08
CA SER A 64 9.56 30.80 10.09
C SER A 64 8.17 31.44 10.26
N SER A 65 7.19 31.10 9.42
CA SER A 65 5.81 31.52 9.65
C SER A 65 5.08 30.38 10.35
N GLY A 66 4.65 30.60 11.59
CA GLY A 66 3.88 29.68 12.43
C GLY A 66 2.54 29.28 11.80
N ILE A 67 2.62 28.48 10.74
CA ILE A 67 1.47 27.81 10.15
C ILE A 67 1.16 26.67 11.10
N SER A 68 0.02 26.75 11.80
CA SER A 68 -0.56 25.60 12.48
C SER A 68 -0.78 24.53 11.40
N GLY A 69 0.15 23.58 11.33
CA GLY A 69 0.22 22.56 10.30
C GLY A 69 -1.07 21.76 10.27
N GLY A 70 -1.60 21.49 9.08
CA GLY A 70 -2.85 20.78 8.93
C GLY A 70 -2.80 19.45 9.67
N GLY A 71 -3.75 19.24 10.58
CA GLY A 71 -3.73 18.11 11.50
C GLY A 71 -3.88 16.75 10.80
N MET A 72 -4.01 15.69 11.61
CA MET A 72 -4.18 14.31 11.16
C MET A 72 -5.18 14.10 9.99
N PRO A 73 -6.31 14.85 9.86
CA PRO A 73 -7.16 14.76 8.67
C PRO A 73 -6.46 15.10 7.35
N LEU A 74 -5.62 16.14 7.31
CA LEU A 74 -4.86 16.52 6.12
C LEU A 74 -3.80 15.46 5.81
N LEU A 75 -3.06 15.01 6.83
CA LEU A 75 -2.08 13.94 6.68
C LEU A 75 -2.72 12.67 6.09
N ARG A 76 -3.87 12.25 6.62
CA ARG A 76 -4.66 11.14 6.06
C ARG A 76 -5.03 11.34 4.60
N ALA A 77 -5.48 12.53 4.23
CA ALA A 77 -5.86 12.84 2.86
C ALA A 77 -4.65 12.77 1.92
N LEU A 78 -3.51 13.33 2.31
CA LEU A 78 -2.26 13.30 1.54
C LEU A 78 -1.73 11.88 1.38
N LEU A 79 -1.74 11.08 2.46
CA LEU A 79 -1.33 9.68 2.43
C LEU A 79 -2.23 8.83 1.53
N ARG A 80 -3.55 8.96 1.67
CA ARG A 80 -4.51 8.27 0.81
C ARG A 80 -4.30 8.64 -0.66
N ARG A 81 -4.03 9.92 -0.94
CA ARG A 81 -3.78 10.37 -2.31
C ARG A 81 -2.46 9.82 -2.85
N ALA A 82 -1.38 9.90 -2.08
CA ALA A 82 -0.07 9.40 -2.47
C ALA A 82 -0.10 7.88 -2.73
N LEU A 83 -0.82 7.13 -1.89
CA LEU A 83 -0.99 5.70 -2.05
C LEU A 83 -1.83 5.37 -3.29
N ALA A 84 -2.93 6.10 -3.53
CA ALA A 84 -3.74 5.93 -4.73
C ALA A 84 -2.93 6.20 -6.01
N ASP A 85 -2.12 7.27 -6.02
CA ASP A 85 -1.24 7.59 -7.14
C ASP A 85 -0.24 6.43 -7.40
N GLU A 86 0.41 5.91 -6.36
CA GLU A 86 1.38 4.81 -6.51
C GLU A 86 0.73 3.49 -6.98
N VAL A 87 -0.47 3.18 -6.47
CA VAL A 87 -1.27 2.02 -6.94
C VAL A 87 -1.61 2.15 -8.43
N LEU A 88 -2.04 3.35 -8.86
CA LEU A 88 -2.41 3.61 -10.25
C LEU A 88 -1.19 3.58 -11.19
N ASP A 89 -0.06 4.13 -10.76
CA ASP A 89 1.20 4.09 -11.51
C ASP A 89 1.66 2.65 -11.74
N GLN A 90 1.65 1.81 -10.70
CA GLN A 90 2.02 0.41 -10.84
C GLN A 90 1.05 -0.36 -11.72
N ARG A 91 -0.25 -0.11 -11.59
CA ARG A 91 -1.25 -0.70 -12.48
C ARG A 91 -0.97 -0.31 -13.93
N ALA A 92 -0.69 0.97 -14.19
CA ALA A 92 -0.41 1.48 -15.53
C ALA A 92 0.85 0.81 -16.11
N GLN A 93 1.92 0.71 -15.32
CA GLN A 93 3.16 0.02 -15.69
C GLN A 93 2.92 -1.45 -16.06
N LEU A 94 2.17 -2.19 -15.23
CA LEU A 94 1.87 -3.59 -15.47
C LEU A 94 0.94 -3.78 -16.68
N THR A 95 -0.07 -2.94 -16.81
CA THR A 95 -1.01 -2.99 -17.93
C THR A 95 -0.32 -2.69 -19.25
N ALA A 96 0.59 -1.70 -19.28
CA ALA A 96 1.43 -1.39 -20.44
C ALA A 96 2.34 -2.56 -20.82
N ALA A 97 2.77 -3.37 -19.84
CA ALA A 97 3.52 -4.59 -20.07
C ALA A 97 2.65 -5.80 -20.47
N GLY A 98 1.33 -5.66 -20.67
CA GLY A 98 0.44 -6.75 -21.06
C GLY A 98 -0.07 -7.63 -19.90
N VAL A 99 0.10 -7.19 -18.65
CA VAL A 99 -0.41 -7.88 -17.46
C VAL A 99 -1.86 -7.46 -17.21
N THR A 100 -2.74 -8.42 -16.93
CA THR A 100 -4.12 -8.09 -16.49
C THR A 100 -4.11 -7.76 -14.99
N VAL A 101 -4.46 -6.53 -14.62
CA VAL A 101 -4.53 -6.12 -13.20
C VAL A 101 -5.99 -5.93 -12.79
N MET A 102 -6.38 -6.57 -11.69
CA MET A 102 -7.71 -6.48 -11.08
C MET A 102 -7.60 -6.00 -9.63
N PHE A 103 -8.54 -5.17 -9.19
CA PHE A 103 -8.69 -4.82 -7.78
C PHE A 103 -9.78 -5.69 -7.18
N SER A 104 -9.42 -6.49 -6.18
CA SER A 104 -10.35 -7.33 -5.42
C SER A 104 -9.66 -7.92 -4.19
N GLU A 105 -10.43 -8.17 -3.15
CA GLU A 105 -10.00 -9.04 -2.05
C GLU A 105 -10.18 -10.51 -2.48
N ALA A 106 -9.13 -11.32 -2.40
CA ALA A 106 -9.14 -12.72 -2.85
C ALA A 106 -9.06 -13.69 -1.67
N ALA A 107 -9.85 -14.76 -1.72
CA ALA A 107 -9.81 -15.86 -0.77
C ALA A 107 -9.76 -17.21 -1.50
N PHE A 108 -8.95 -18.15 -1.01
CA PHE A 108 -8.92 -19.50 -1.57
C PHE A 108 -10.21 -20.24 -1.24
N ARG A 109 -10.90 -20.72 -2.28
CA ARG A 109 -12.09 -21.58 -2.14
C ARG A 109 -11.72 -23.06 -2.19
N ARG A 110 -10.76 -23.41 -3.05
CA ARG A 110 -10.17 -24.75 -3.23
C ARG A 110 -8.78 -24.61 -3.85
N ALA A 111 -8.06 -25.73 -3.98
CA ALA A 111 -6.65 -25.77 -4.42
C ALA A 111 -6.34 -25.02 -5.74
N SER A 112 -7.30 -24.87 -6.65
CA SER A 112 -7.13 -24.20 -7.94
C SER A 112 -8.14 -23.06 -8.20
N GLN A 113 -8.83 -22.58 -7.15
CA GLN A 113 -9.82 -21.50 -7.29
C GLN A 113 -9.76 -20.46 -6.18
N LEU A 114 -9.96 -19.22 -6.61
CA LEU A 114 -10.16 -18.07 -5.76
C LEU A 114 -11.60 -17.59 -5.84
N SER A 115 -12.16 -17.20 -4.71
CA SER A 115 -13.28 -16.26 -4.65
C SER A 115 -12.71 -14.85 -4.63
N VAL A 116 -13.16 -13.99 -5.53
CA VAL A 116 -12.77 -12.57 -5.59
C VAL A 116 -13.96 -11.70 -5.21
N TYR A 117 -13.75 -10.84 -4.22
CA TYR A 117 -14.70 -9.88 -3.68
C TYR A 117 -14.29 -8.49 -4.15
N SER A 118 -15.23 -7.71 -4.66
CA SER A 118 -14.97 -6.33 -5.06
C SER A 118 -16.06 -5.44 -4.49
N SER A 119 -15.69 -4.25 -4.02
CA SER A 119 -16.63 -3.19 -3.63
C SER A 119 -17.63 -2.84 -4.73
N GLN A 120 -17.31 -3.10 -6.00
CA GLN A 120 -18.18 -2.84 -7.14
C GLN A 120 -19.16 -3.98 -7.46
N ARG A 121 -19.07 -5.13 -6.76
CA ARG A 121 -19.91 -6.30 -7.04
C ARG A 121 -20.65 -6.76 -5.79
N THR A 122 -21.95 -7.01 -5.93
CA THR A 122 -22.79 -7.60 -4.88
C THR A 122 -22.52 -9.08 -4.65
N GLN A 123 -22.01 -9.81 -5.65
CA GLN A 123 -21.68 -11.23 -5.52
C GLN A 123 -20.19 -11.51 -5.82
N PRO A 124 -19.55 -12.40 -5.03
CA PRO A 124 -18.18 -12.80 -5.28
C PRO A 124 -18.08 -13.59 -6.59
N ALA A 125 -17.06 -13.30 -7.39
CA ALA A 125 -16.78 -14.07 -8.60
C ALA A 125 -15.79 -15.21 -8.28
N THR A 126 -15.91 -16.32 -9.01
CA THR A 126 -14.95 -17.42 -8.91
C THR A 126 -13.92 -17.29 -10.02
N LEU A 127 -12.65 -17.51 -9.69
CA LEU A 127 -11.52 -17.38 -10.59
C LEU A 127 -10.63 -18.63 -10.51
N ASP A 128 -10.54 -19.35 -11.62
CA ASP A 128 -9.65 -20.48 -11.79
C ASP A 128 -8.20 -20.02 -12.05
N PHE A 129 -7.23 -20.77 -11.53
CA PHE A 129 -5.81 -20.54 -11.80
C PHE A 129 -5.06 -21.87 -11.96
N SER A 130 -4.01 -21.87 -12.79
CA SER A 130 -3.09 -23.01 -12.93
C SER A 130 -1.89 -22.90 -11.99
N CYS A 131 -1.45 -21.68 -11.69
CA CYS A 131 -0.40 -21.37 -10.75
C CYS A 131 -0.75 -20.06 -10.04
N CYS A 132 -0.65 -20.05 -8.71
CA CYS A 132 -0.91 -18.87 -7.89
C CYS A 132 0.34 -18.56 -7.07
N VAL A 133 0.81 -17.32 -7.11
CA VAL A 133 1.90 -16.83 -6.29
C VAL A 133 1.36 -15.76 -5.35
N ILE A 134 1.68 -15.89 -4.07
CA ILE A 134 1.22 -14.98 -3.02
C ILE A 134 2.35 -14.02 -2.68
N THR A 135 2.08 -12.74 -2.89
CA THR A 135 2.96 -11.59 -2.65
C THR A 135 2.20 -10.52 -1.86
N SER A 136 1.43 -10.95 -0.86
CA SER A 136 0.59 -10.09 0.00
C SER A 136 1.38 -9.31 1.06
N GLY A 137 2.70 -9.51 1.15
CA GLY A 137 3.56 -8.91 2.16
C GLY A 137 3.30 -9.42 3.58
N VAL A 138 3.86 -8.68 4.55
CA VAL A 138 3.74 -8.94 5.99
C VAL A 138 3.07 -7.76 6.68
N ARG A 139 2.37 -8.04 7.78
CA ARG A 139 1.75 -7.05 8.65
C ARG A 139 2.35 -7.12 10.04
N HIS A 140 2.63 -5.96 10.61
CA HIS A 140 2.94 -5.84 12.02
C HIS A 140 1.63 -5.92 12.81
N LEU A 141 1.57 -6.84 13.76
CA LEU A 141 0.46 -6.97 14.69
C LEU A 141 0.96 -6.48 16.05
N LEU A 142 0.31 -5.46 16.58
CA LEU A 142 0.48 -5.11 17.98
C LEU A 142 -0.24 -6.15 18.86
N PRO A 143 0.40 -6.64 19.93
CA PRO A 143 -0.26 -7.46 20.93
C PRO A 143 -1.51 -6.75 21.47
N ASP A 144 -2.57 -7.51 21.75
CA ASP A 144 -3.81 -6.94 22.27
C ASP A 144 -3.60 -6.25 23.63
N SER A 145 -2.60 -6.69 24.41
CA SER A 145 -2.19 -6.06 25.67
C SER A 145 -1.65 -4.63 25.54
N ASP A 146 -1.23 -4.23 24.34
CA ASP A 146 -0.71 -2.89 24.08
C ASP A 146 -1.75 -1.98 23.41
N ARG A 147 -2.97 -2.47 23.13
CA ARG A 147 -4.06 -1.68 22.52
C ARG A 147 -4.52 -0.50 23.39
N ASP A 148 -4.48 -0.68 24.71
CA ASP A 148 -4.92 0.33 25.67
C ASP A 148 -3.78 1.27 26.10
N ARG A 149 -2.59 1.06 25.54
CA ARG A 149 -1.43 1.93 25.75
C ARG A 149 -1.37 2.94 24.62
N SER A 150 -0.67 4.06 24.82
CA SER A 150 -0.34 5.04 23.76
C SER A 150 0.69 4.48 22.75
N VAL A 151 0.50 3.22 22.34
CA VAL A 151 1.33 2.46 21.41
C VAL A 151 0.49 2.19 20.17
N PHE A 152 0.96 2.64 19.02
CA PHE A 152 0.21 2.59 17.77
C PHE A 152 1.03 1.87 16.70
N ASP A 153 0.37 1.02 15.93
CA ASP A 153 0.90 0.63 14.63
C ASP A 153 0.66 1.79 13.65
N THR A 154 1.30 1.72 12.49
CA THR A 154 1.20 2.81 11.50
C THR A 154 -0.24 3.09 11.07
N GLU A 155 -1.06 2.05 10.88
CA GLU A 155 -2.46 2.20 10.45
C GLU A 155 -3.26 2.96 11.52
N ARG A 156 -3.16 2.55 12.78
CA ARG A 156 -3.83 3.17 13.93
C ARG A 156 -3.34 4.58 14.24
N LEU A 157 -2.04 4.83 14.06
CA LEU A 157 -1.46 6.16 14.27
C LEU A 157 -2.08 7.15 13.28
N ILE A 158 -2.19 6.77 12.01
CA ILE A 158 -2.77 7.60 10.95
C ILE A 158 -4.27 7.84 11.20
N GLU A 159 -4.95 6.92 11.88
CA GLU A 159 -6.38 7.05 12.22
C GLU A 159 -6.68 8.00 13.39
N GLN A 160 -5.67 8.42 14.16
CA GLN A 160 -5.87 9.32 15.30
C GLN A 160 -6.52 10.65 14.87
N ALA A 161 -7.38 11.18 15.75
CA ALA A 161 -8.07 12.46 15.50
C ALA A 161 -7.10 13.65 15.60
N HIS A 162 -6.12 13.55 16.51
CA HIS A 162 -5.17 14.61 16.82
C HIS A 162 -3.74 14.09 16.64
N GLN A 163 -2.84 14.99 16.27
CA GLN A 163 -1.42 14.67 16.16
C GLN A 163 -0.84 14.51 17.57
N PRO A 164 -0.03 13.47 17.84
CA PRO A 164 0.66 13.34 19.11
C PRO A 164 1.65 14.50 19.30
N LEU A 165 1.72 15.05 20.51
CA LEU A 165 2.68 16.10 20.88
C LEU A 165 4.13 15.58 20.82
N GLU A 166 4.32 14.34 21.27
CA GLU A 166 5.60 13.63 21.22
C GLU A 166 5.38 12.27 20.58
N LEU A 167 6.27 11.88 19.68
CA LEU A 167 6.21 10.60 18.99
C LEU A 167 7.55 9.89 19.11
N CYS A 168 7.55 8.73 19.75
CA CYS A 168 8.65 7.78 19.68
C CYS A 168 8.34 6.72 18.62
N VAL A 169 9.18 6.62 17.59
CA VAL A 169 9.05 5.62 16.54
C VAL A 169 10.02 4.48 16.80
N LEU A 170 9.48 3.28 16.95
CA LEU A 170 10.24 2.05 17.11
C LEU A 170 10.28 1.30 15.77
N GLY A 171 11.46 1.28 15.14
CA GLY A 171 11.65 0.63 13.85
C GLY A 171 12.51 1.49 12.92
N SER A 172 13.14 0.82 11.94
CA SER A 172 14.04 1.46 10.97
C SER A 172 13.65 1.15 9.52
N ASP A 173 12.43 0.69 9.29
CA ASP A 173 11.92 0.45 7.94
C ASP A 173 11.43 1.76 7.27
N GLU A 174 11.19 1.70 5.96
CA GLU A 174 10.80 2.85 5.15
C GLU A 174 9.45 3.44 5.59
N VAL A 175 8.56 2.62 6.17
CA VAL A 175 7.26 3.06 6.65
C VAL A 175 7.41 3.85 7.95
N ALA A 176 8.13 3.30 8.93
CA ALA A 176 8.41 3.91 10.21
C ALA A 176 9.12 5.27 10.03
N LEU A 177 10.19 5.30 9.23
CA LEU A 177 10.92 6.53 8.94
C LEU A 177 10.07 7.54 8.16
N GLY A 178 9.28 7.07 7.20
CA GLY A 178 8.40 7.93 6.40
C GLY A 178 7.32 8.61 7.24
N VAL A 179 6.71 7.86 8.15
CA VAL A 179 5.71 8.37 9.10
C VAL A 179 6.32 9.36 10.08
N ALA A 180 7.50 9.04 10.64
CA ALA A 180 8.23 9.95 11.53
C ALA A 180 8.53 11.28 10.84
N ALA A 181 9.06 11.23 9.61
CA ALA A 181 9.39 12.43 8.84
C ALA A 181 8.15 13.25 8.50
N LEU A 182 7.03 12.62 8.12
CA LEU A 182 5.78 13.34 7.85
C LEU A 182 5.25 14.03 9.11
N LEU A 183 5.20 13.32 10.24
CA LEU A 183 4.74 13.93 11.49
C LEU A 183 5.68 15.05 11.95
N GLY A 184 6.98 14.95 11.70
CA GLY A 184 7.92 16.05 11.92
C GLY A 184 7.72 17.26 11.00
N LEU A 185 7.18 17.08 9.79
CA LEU A 185 6.87 18.19 8.86
C LEU A 185 5.54 18.89 9.20
N PHE A 186 4.57 18.19 9.76
CA PHE A 186 3.25 18.71 10.12
C PHE A 186 3.14 19.10 11.61
N GLY A 187 4.09 18.69 12.44
CA GLY A 187 4.15 19.01 13.86
C GLY A 187 4.48 20.48 14.14
N ALA A 188 4.01 20.95 15.29
CA ALA A 188 4.28 22.28 15.82
C ALA A 188 5.64 22.34 16.54
#